data_AF-A0A372EQK5-F1
#
_entry.id   AF-A0A372EQK5-F1
#
_cell.length_a   1.000
_cell.length_b   1.000
_cell.length_c   1.000
_cell.angle_alpha   90.00
_cell.angle_beta   90.00
_cell.angle_gamma   90.00
#
_symmetry.space_group_name_H-M   'P 1'
#
loop_
_entity.id
_entity.type
_entity.pdbx_description
1 polymer ?
#
loop_
_entity_poly.entity_id
_entity_poly.type
_entity_poly.pdbx_seq_one_letter_code
_entity_poly.pdbx_strand_id
1 'polypeptide(L)'
;MASSRAKPVNRLSQEQRFAIVRKRGQGVPVADLAWEFGVTPRTIYYTLQTDRSRQIDGRVRSEVVNVRLTAQELSRFDAVLARREIASRAEALRRL
;
A
#
# COMPACT_ATOMS: atom_id res chain seq x y z
N MET A 1 -2.80 26.40 -29.19
CA MET A 1 -3.23 25.32 -28.28
C MET A 1 -2.71 25.62 -26.88
N ALA A 2 -3.51 26.27 -26.04
CA ALA A 2 -3.13 26.59 -24.67
C ALA A 2 -3.39 25.37 -23.79
N SER A 3 -2.33 24.60 -23.51
CA SER A 3 -2.39 23.45 -22.63
C SER A 3 -2.54 23.94 -21.19
N SER A 4 -3.72 23.72 -20.60
CA SER A 4 -4.04 24.09 -19.22
C SER A 4 -3.05 23.42 -18.27
N ARG A 5 -2.21 24.23 -17.62
CA ARG A 5 -1.20 23.78 -16.66
C ARG A 5 -1.95 23.38 -15.39
N ALA A 6 -2.34 22.11 -15.30
CA ALA A 6 -3.03 21.58 -14.12
C ALA A 6 -2.20 21.88 -12.86
N LYS A 7 -2.86 22.49 -11.87
CA LYS A 7 -2.25 22.90 -10.60
C LYS A 7 -1.68 21.66 -9.90
N PRO A 8 -0.44 21.67 -9.39
CA PRO A 8 0.14 20.51 -8.73
C PRO A 8 -0.74 20.12 -7.53
N VAL A 9 -1.31 18.92 -7.59
CA VAL A 9 -2.12 18.39 -6.50
C VAL A 9 -1.15 17.91 -5.42
N ASN A 10 -1.18 18.58 -4.26
CA ASN A 10 -0.22 18.33 -3.18
C ASN A 10 -0.40 16.93 -2.54
N ARG A 11 -1.55 16.27 -2.76
CA ARG A 11 -1.84 14.92 -2.25
C ARG A 11 -2.89 14.22 -3.12
N LEU A 12 -2.51 13.09 -3.73
CA LEU A 12 -3.45 12.24 -4.47
C LEU A 12 -4.52 11.66 -3.53
N SER A 13 -5.79 11.79 -3.92
CA SER A 13 -6.91 11.11 -3.26
C SER A 13 -6.84 9.59 -3.47
N GLN A 14 -7.61 8.83 -2.69
CA GLN A 14 -7.66 7.38 -2.85
C GLN A 14 -8.23 6.98 -4.23
N GLU A 15 -9.25 7.68 -4.72
CA GLU A 15 -9.83 7.48 -6.06
C GLU A 15 -8.82 7.76 -7.17
N GLN A 16 -8.04 8.84 -7.05
CA GLN A 16 -6.99 9.18 -8.02
C GLN A 16 -5.90 8.10 -8.06
N ARG A 17 -5.54 7.53 -6.91
CA ARG A 17 -4.58 6.41 -6.85
C ARG A 17 -5.13 5.17 -7.55
N PHE A 18 -6.40 4.84 -7.37
CA PHE A 18 -7.03 3.73 -8.10
C PHE A 18 -7.09 3.97 -9.61
N ALA A 19 -7.39 5.21 -10.02
CA ALA A 19 -7.39 5.59 -11.43
C ALA A 19 -6.00 5.44 -12.07
N ILE A 20 -4.94 5.83 -11.36
CA ILE A 20 -3.55 5.63 -11.80
C ILE A 20 -3.23 4.15 -12.01
N VAL A 21 -3.59 3.30 -11.04
CA VAL A 21 -3.35 1.84 -11.12
C VAL A 21 -4.10 1.23 -12.31
N ARG A 22 -5.39 1.59 -12.47
CA ARG A 22 -6.23 1.10 -13.57
C ARG A 22 -5.67 1.49 -14.94
N LYS A 23 -5.35 2.78 -15.13
CA LYS A 23 -4.78 3.27 -16.39
C LYS A 23 -3.41 2.68 -16.68
N ARG A 24 -2.59 2.45 -15.65
CA ARG A 24 -1.33 1.72 -15.82
C ARG A 24 -1.56 0.29 -16.30
N GLY A 25 -2.57 -0.40 -15.76
CA GLY A 25 -2.99 -1.74 -16.21
C GLY A 25 -3.50 -1.77 -17.66
N GLN A 26 -3.98 -0.63 -18.17
CA GLN A 26 -4.38 -0.45 -19.57
C GLN A 26 -3.20 -0.08 -20.49
N GLY A 27 -1.97 -0.02 -19.97
CA GLY A 27 -0.77 0.28 -20.74
C GLY A 27 -0.39 1.76 -20.83
N VAL A 28 -1.10 2.66 -20.14
CA VAL A 28 -0.80 4.09 -20.18
C VAL A 28 0.61 4.37 -19.63
N PRO A 29 1.46 5.15 -20.34
CA PRO A 29 2.78 5.54 -19.88
C PRO A 29 2.76 6.35 -18.58
N VAL A 30 3.82 6.20 -17.78
CA VAL A 30 3.97 6.93 -16.49
C VAL A 30 4.07 8.45 -16.69
N ALA A 31 4.69 8.89 -17.78
CA ALA A 31 4.81 10.31 -18.11
C ALA A 31 3.43 10.95 -18.34
N ASP A 32 2.56 10.25 -19.07
CA ASP A 32 1.19 10.72 -19.36
C ASP A 32 0.33 10.75 -18.09
N LEU A 33 0.49 9.75 -17.21
CA LEU A 33 -0.17 9.74 -15.90
C LEU A 33 0.34 10.87 -15.00
N ALA A 34 1.64 11.13 -14.99
CA ALA A 34 2.22 12.24 -14.22
C ALA A 34 1.65 13.58 -14.69
N TRP A 35 1.57 13.78 -16.01
CA TRP A 35 1.01 14.98 -16.61
C TRP A 35 -0.49 15.14 -16.32
N GLU A 36 -1.28 14.08 -16.52
CA GLU A 36 -2.73 14.07 -16.31
C GLU A 36 -3.12 14.35 -14.85
N PHE A 37 -2.40 13.74 -13.89
CA PHE A 37 -2.69 13.90 -12.48
C PHE A 37 -1.94 15.09 -11.84
N GLY A 38 -1.15 15.84 -12.61
CA GLY A 38 -0.40 17.01 -12.12
C GLY A 38 0.62 16.66 -11.04
N VAL A 39 1.21 15.46 -11.12
CA VAL A 39 2.17 14.94 -10.14
C VAL A 39 3.49 14.55 -10.80
N THR A 40 4.53 14.36 -9.98
CA THR A 40 5.80 13.87 -10.51
C THR A 40 5.72 12.39 -10.91
N PRO A 41 6.54 11.92 -11.88
CA PRO A 41 6.67 10.50 -12.18
C PRO A 41 7.00 9.65 -10.95
N ARG A 42 7.80 10.20 -10.02
CA ARG A 42 8.12 9.58 -8.73
C ARG A 42 6.85 9.25 -7.95
N THR A 43 5.90 10.18 -7.84
CA THR A 43 4.62 9.95 -7.15
C THR A 43 3.81 8.82 -7.77
N ILE A 44 3.83 8.69 -9.11
CA ILE A 44 3.18 7.59 -9.83
C ILE A 44 3.84 6.26 -9.47
N TYR A 45 5.17 6.16 -9.52
CA TYR A 45 5.89 4.94 -9.13
C TYR A 45 5.62 4.53 -7.68
N TYR A 46 5.62 5.48 -6.74
CA TYR A 46 5.26 5.20 -5.34
C TYR A 46 3.83 4.68 -5.19
N THR A 47 2.90 5.24 -5.95
CA THR A 47 1.49 4.83 -5.94
C THR A 47 1.36 3.39 -6.44
N LEU A 48 2.03 3.05 -7.54
CA LEU A 48 2.05 1.71 -8.12
C LEU A 48 2.73 0.69 -7.20
N GLN A 49 3.83 1.07 -6.55
CA GLN A 49 4.52 0.21 -5.58
C GLN A 49 3.65 -0.06 -4.35
N THR A 50 3.00 0.98 -3.81
CA THR A 50 2.10 0.84 -2.66
C THR A 50 0.91 -0.07 -3.01
N ASP A 51 0.34 0.08 -4.20
CA ASP A 51 -0.74 -0.79 -4.66
C ASP A 51 -0.27 -2.23 -4.87
N ARG A 52 0.93 -2.42 -5.42
CA ARG A 52 1.53 -3.76 -5.54
C ARG A 52 1.73 -4.43 -4.19
N SER A 53 2.21 -3.70 -3.17
CA SER A 53 2.31 -4.24 -1.81
C SER A 53 0.94 -4.64 -1.26
N ARG A 54 -0.10 -3.81 -1.48
CA ARG A 54 -1.50 -4.14 -1.09
C ARG A 54 -2.07 -5.32 -1.87
N GLN A 55 -1.78 -5.44 -3.17
CA GLN A 55 -2.19 -6.57 -3.99
C GLN A 55 -1.45 -7.85 -3.61
N ILE A 56 -0.19 -7.77 -3.21
CA ILE A 56 0.54 -8.92 -2.67
C ILE A 56 -0.13 -9.38 -1.37
N ASP A 57 -0.47 -8.44 -0.47
CA ASP A 57 -1.23 -8.76 0.75
C ASP A 57 -2.64 -9.30 0.44
N GLY A 58 -3.30 -8.80 -0.61
CA GLY A 58 -4.66 -9.21 -1.00
C GLY A 58 -4.77 -10.39 -1.98
N ARG A 59 -3.68 -10.83 -2.62
CA ARG A 59 -3.63 -12.02 -3.51
C ARG A 59 -3.32 -13.30 -2.77
N VAL A 60 -2.71 -13.22 -1.59
CA VAL A 60 -2.80 -14.33 -0.64
C VAL A 60 -4.29 -14.44 -0.31
N ARG A 61 -4.91 -15.64 -0.42
CA ARG A 61 -6.25 -15.89 0.12
C ARG A 61 -6.19 -15.61 1.61
N SER A 62 -6.36 -14.36 1.99
CA SER A 62 -6.20 -13.88 3.34
C SER A 62 -7.53 -14.09 4.05
N GLU A 63 -7.56 -15.00 5.01
CA GLU A 63 -8.68 -15.09 5.93
C GLU A 63 -8.47 -14.09 7.07
N VAL A 64 -9.49 -13.26 7.33
CA VAL A 64 -9.43 -12.24 8.37
C VAL A 64 -9.78 -12.87 9.70
N VAL A 65 -8.78 -13.03 10.57
CA VAL A 65 -8.98 -13.49 11.94
C VAL A 65 -8.97 -12.29 12.89
N ASN A 66 -10.11 -11.99 13.51
CA ASN A 66 -10.22 -10.97 14.56
C ASN A 66 -10.11 -11.64 15.93
N VAL A 67 -9.07 -11.31 16.70
CA VAL A 67 -8.90 -11.79 18.07
C VAL A 67 -8.88 -10.61 19.03
N ARG A 68 -9.68 -10.68 20.09
CA ARG A 68 -9.63 -9.72 21.19
C ARG A 68 -8.80 -10.33 22.32
N LEU A 69 -7.70 -9.68 22.65
CA LEU A 69 -6.82 -10.06 23.75
C LEU A 69 -6.91 -9.01 24.85
N THR A 70 -6.82 -9.45 26.09
CA THR A 70 -6.55 -8.57 27.23
C THR A 70 -5.13 -8.03 27.17
N ALA A 71 -4.84 -6.94 27.87
CA ALA A 71 -3.49 -6.37 27.93
C ALA A 71 -2.44 -7.37 28.45
N GLN A 72 -2.84 -8.25 29.37
CA GLN A 72 -1.96 -9.28 29.92
C GLN A 72 -1.64 -10.37 28.88
N GLU A 73 -2.65 -10.82 28.11
CA GLU A 73 -2.45 -11.81 27.05
C GLU A 73 -1.60 -11.24 25.91
N LEU A 74 -1.81 -9.97 25.55
CA LEU A 74 -1.00 -9.29 24.54
C LEU A 74 0.47 -9.18 24.96
N SER A 75 0.73 -8.83 26.23
CA SER A 75 2.09 -8.76 26.77
C SER A 75 2.78 -10.13 26.79
N ARG A 76 2.05 -11.19 27.18
CA ARG A 76 2.56 -12.57 27.11
C ARG A 76 2.88 -12.98 25.67
N PHE A 77 2.02 -12.62 24.71
CA PHE A 77 2.24 -12.89 23.30
C PHE A 77 3.51 -12.20 22.79
N ASP A 78 3.66 -10.89 23.03
CA ASP A 78 4.85 -10.13 22.61
C ASP A 78 6.14 -10.67 23.26
N ALA A 79 6.07 -11.13 24.52
CA ALA A 79 7.21 -11.76 25.20
C ALA A 79 7.65 -13.08 24.53
N VAL A 80 6.71 -13.87 24.01
CA VAL A 80 7.02 -15.09 23.24
C VAL A 80 7.66 -14.75 21.89
N LEU A 81 7.20 -13.70 21.22
CA LEU A 81 7.79 -13.24 19.96
C LEU A 81 9.22 -12.76 20.15
N ALA A 82 9.47 -11.98 21.20
CA ALA A 82 10.80 -11.49 21.55
C ALA A 82 11.78 -12.64 21.84
N ARG A 83 11.35 -13.68 22.57
CA ARG A 83 12.17 -14.89 22.83
C ARG A 83 12.53 -15.66 21.57
N ARG A 84 11.75 -15.53 20.50
CA ARG A 84 11.98 -16.20 19.22
C ARG A 84 12.66 -15.29 18.19
N GLU A 85 13.13 -14.11 18.60
CA GLU A 85 13.75 -13.11 17.72
C GLU A 85 12.86 -12.71 16.54
N ILE A 86 11.54 -12.71 16.78
CA ILE A 86 10.55 -12.32 15.78
C ILE A 86 10.27 -10.84 15.94
N ALA A 87 10.68 -10.04 14.95
CA ALA A 87 10.63 -8.58 15.01
C ALA A 87 9.21 -8.01 14.87
N SER A 88 8.26 -8.79 14.34
CA SER A 88 6.88 -8.33 14.18
C SER A 88 5.82 -9.42 14.34
N ARG A 89 4.63 -9.04 14.80
CA ARG A 89 3.47 -9.95 14.94
C ARG A 89 3.04 -10.57 13.60
N ALA A 90 3.21 -9.83 12.49
CA ALA A 90 2.95 -10.34 11.15
C ALA A 90 3.99 -11.39 10.72
N GLU A 91 5.26 -11.19 11.09
CA GLU A 91 6.32 -12.18 10.88
C GLU A 91 6.12 -13.42 11.74
N ALA A 92 5.55 -13.26 12.94
CA ALA A 92 5.15 -14.38 13.79
C ALA A 92 4.20 -15.33 13.06
N LEU A 93 3.14 -14.79 12.44
CA LEU A 93 2.18 -15.60 11.68
C LEU A 93 2.81 -16.32 10.48
N ARG A 94 3.93 -15.83 9.94
CA ARG A 94 4.67 -16.49 8.84
C ARG A 94 5.63 -17.58 9.33
N ARG A 95 5.95 -17.59 10.64
CA ARG A 95 6.93 -18.49 11.28
C ARG A 95 6.29 -19.46 12.28
N LEU A 96 4.97 -19.40 12.48
CA LEU A 96 4.21 -20.37 13.29
C LEU A 96 4.27 -21.77 12.67
#